data_AF-A0A5K1JA24-F1
#
_entry.id   AF-A0A5K1JA24-F1
#
_cell.length_a   1.000
_cell.length_b   1.000
_cell.length_c   1.000
_cell.angle_alpha   90.00
_cell.angle_beta   90.00
_cell.angle_gamma   90.00
#
_symmetry.space_group_name_H-M   'P 1'
#
loop_
_entity.id
_entity.type
_entity.pdbx_description
1 polymer ?
#
loop_
_entity_poly.entity_id
_entity_poly.type
_entity_poly.pdbx_seq_one_letter_code
_entity_poly.pdbx_strand_id
1 'polypeptide(L)'
;MSRNSRSGAGTSAEVEQTGVENSATRAVRARARRGQRPPLPVEDGVGEDVGRAAGASANASVSVSAKQRARRQGRAFGQRGDAAAESSAARQRRMVDVQALIRSQFMRDLPLIFVGCAIAAFATDSFMIPNGLAAGGLTGLATITSELAARNGLSLPVGIQTIVMNALLLFAVVRAGGVRYVVQTVTGFVALGFFMDLFSPFAIPLHADDLMLSALWGGIISGVGYGIVFRCGANTGGSDTIAQIISRRTSLAVGSTVMAIDVAICVASAPVFSLENALYAGLSMVLSGFVIDAVVDGGNRQRAAFIVSDAYADIEQQIFSEMDRGCTELLARGAWTRRDRPVVLLIMTVSEVRILKTIVSECDPDALVMITDVNEAIGYGFKDLEA
;
A
#
# COMPACT_ATOMS: atom_id res chain seq x y z
N MET A 1 -45.99 -59.21 -11.00
CA MET A 1 -45.16 -59.22 -12.23
C MET A 1 -43.74 -58.83 -11.81
N SER A 2 -42.83 -59.79 -11.53
CA SER A 2 -41.88 -60.41 -12.50
C SER A 2 -40.96 -59.35 -13.14
N ARG A 3 -39.63 -59.29 -13.07
CA ARG A 3 -38.47 -60.17 -12.72
C ARG A 3 -37.28 -59.22 -12.38
N ASN A 4 -36.36 -59.51 -11.45
CA ASN A 4 -35.09 -60.27 -11.60
C ASN A 4 -34.22 -59.80 -12.80
N SER A 5 -32.90 -59.62 -12.77
CA SER A 5 -31.79 -59.82 -11.81
C SER A 5 -30.46 -59.48 -12.52
N ARG A 6 -29.39 -59.30 -11.72
CA ARG A 6 -27.93 -59.53 -11.95
C ARG A 6 -27.10 -58.28 -11.61
N SER A 7 -26.23 -58.28 -10.59
CA SER A 7 -25.12 -59.19 -10.18
C SER A 7 -23.77 -58.69 -10.69
N GLY A 8 -22.81 -58.55 -9.76
CA GLY A 8 -21.39 -58.27 -9.96
C GLY A 8 -20.88 -57.23 -8.95
N ALA A 9 -20.64 -57.59 -7.68
CA ALA A 9 -19.35 -58.08 -7.15
C ALA A 9 -18.27 -56.97 -7.11
N GLY A 10 -17.61 -56.65 -5.99
CA GLY A 10 -17.69 -57.17 -4.64
C GLY A 10 -16.67 -56.49 -3.71
N THR A 11 -16.90 -56.69 -2.40
CA THR A 11 -15.88 -56.90 -1.33
C THR A 11 -15.09 -55.66 -0.86
N SER A 12 -15.49 -54.99 0.23
CA SER A 12 -15.19 -55.28 1.67
C SER A 12 -13.73 -55.05 2.06
N ALA A 13 -13.47 -54.10 2.98
CA ALA A 13 -12.97 -54.38 4.33
C ALA A 13 -12.42 -53.11 4.98
N GLU A 14 -13.11 -52.71 6.03
CA GLU A 14 -12.72 -51.78 7.09
C GLU A 14 -11.83 -52.56 8.07
N VAL A 15 -10.56 -52.15 8.24
CA VAL A 15 -9.68 -52.56 9.35
C VAL A 15 -8.69 -51.42 9.66
N GLU A 16 -8.95 -50.74 10.77
CA GLU A 16 -8.00 -50.53 11.89
C GLU A 16 -6.50 -50.32 11.53
N GLN A 17 -6.01 -49.09 11.70
CA GLN A 17 -4.58 -48.83 11.92
C GLN A 17 -4.38 -47.88 13.10
N THR A 18 -4.22 -48.51 14.27
CA THR A 18 -3.50 -47.99 15.42
C THR A 18 -1.98 -48.17 15.20
N GLY A 19 -1.23 -47.09 15.40
CA GLY A 19 0.15 -47.09 15.87
C GLY A 19 1.25 -47.72 15.02
N VAL A 20 1.99 -46.88 14.26
CA VAL A 20 3.47 -46.98 14.17
C VAL A 20 4.05 -45.57 14.05
N GLU A 21 4.37 -44.98 15.20
CA GLU A 21 5.17 -43.75 15.28
C GLU A 21 6.61 -44.10 14.91
N ASN A 22 7.04 -43.68 13.71
CA ASN A 22 8.33 -44.09 13.16
C ASN A 22 9.48 -43.36 13.87
N SER A 23 10.48 -44.13 14.30
CA SER A 23 11.63 -43.76 15.14
C SER A 23 12.58 -42.69 14.55
N ALA A 24 12.36 -42.24 13.31
CA ALA A 24 13.11 -41.16 12.68
C ALA A 24 12.73 -39.75 13.21
N THR A 25 11.50 -39.57 13.68
CA THR A 25 10.98 -38.26 14.13
C THR A 25 11.52 -37.87 15.52
N ARG A 26 12.02 -38.84 16.29
CA ARG A 26 12.63 -38.61 17.63
C ARG A 26 14.10 -38.18 17.54
N ALA A 27 14.82 -38.53 16.48
CA ALA A 27 16.24 -38.20 16.31
C ALA A 27 16.47 -36.74 15.86
N VAL A 28 15.53 -36.14 15.12
CA VAL A 28 15.65 -34.76 14.63
C VAL A 28 15.32 -33.74 15.74
N ARG A 29 14.41 -34.07 16.67
CA ARG A 29 14.10 -33.19 17.82
C ARG A 29 15.19 -33.16 18.91
N ALA A 30 16.15 -34.09 18.90
CA ALA A 30 17.24 -34.13 19.90
C ALA A 30 18.47 -33.29 19.50
N ARG A 31 18.65 -32.96 18.22
CA ARG A 31 19.85 -32.22 17.74
C ARG A 31 19.73 -30.70 17.78
N ALA A 32 18.54 -30.15 17.97
CA ALA A 32 18.31 -28.70 18.08
C ALA A 32 18.60 -28.11 19.48
N ARG A 33 19.05 -28.91 20.47
CA ARG A 33 19.38 -28.45 21.84
C ARG A 33 20.88 -28.33 22.15
N ARG A 34 21.77 -28.59 21.20
CA ARG A 34 23.23 -28.40 21.39
C ARG A 34 23.76 -27.51 20.27
N GLY A 35 23.89 -26.21 20.56
CA GLY A 35 24.45 -25.21 19.65
C GLY A 35 25.93 -25.47 19.36
N GLN A 36 26.21 -26.39 18.44
CA GLN A 36 27.55 -26.58 17.86
C GLN A 36 27.52 -26.13 16.40
N ARG A 37 28.30 -25.09 16.09
CA ARG A 37 28.65 -24.70 14.72
C ARG A 37 29.55 -25.80 14.11
N PRO A 38 29.42 -26.12 12.81
CA PRO A 38 30.37 -27.01 12.14
C PRO A 38 31.74 -26.32 12.00
N PRO A 39 32.86 -27.06 12.01
CA PRO A 39 34.19 -26.49 11.82
C PRO A 39 34.45 -26.17 10.35
N LEU A 40 35.25 -25.12 10.09
CA LEU A 40 35.76 -24.77 8.77
C LEU A 40 36.90 -25.72 8.35
N PRO A 41 37.18 -25.88 7.04
CA PRO A 41 38.25 -26.75 6.55
C PRO A 41 39.62 -26.12 6.82
N VAL A 42 40.59 -26.96 7.17
CA VAL A 42 41.99 -26.61 7.41
C VAL A 42 42.76 -26.80 6.10
N GLU A 43 43.55 -25.79 5.70
CA GLU A 43 44.50 -25.89 4.60
C GLU A 43 45.74 -26.69 5.03
N ASP A 44 46.14 -27.65 4.20
CA ASP A 44 47.39 -28.39 4.31
C ASP A 44 48.58 -27.52 3.89
N GLY A 45 49.63 -27.50 4.71
CA GLY A 45 50.85 -26.77 4.42
C GLY A 45 52.07 -27.31 5.17
N VAL A 46 52.76 -28.23 4.49
CA VAL A 46 54.23 -28.45 4.42
C VAL A 46 55.03 -28.30 5.71
N GLY A 47 55.67 -29.41 6.11
CA GLY A 47 56.58 -29.46 7.25
C GLY A 47 57.96 -28.86 6.98
N GLU A 48 58.66 -28.59 8.09
CA GLU A 48 60.11 -28.65 8.16
C GLU A 48 60.51 -28.96 9.61
N ASP A 49 61.37 -29.96 9.72
CA ASP A 49 61.98 -30.46 10.95
C ASP A 49 63.22 -29.61 11.30
N VAL A 50 63.69 -29.72 12.55
CA VAL A 50 65.08 -29.52 13.04
C VAL A 50 65.12 -28.70 14.34
N GLY A 51 65.67 -29.33 15.40
CA GLY A 51 66.59 -28.63 16.32
C GLY A 51 66.32 -28.76 17.82
N ARG A 52 66.95 -29.77 18.44
CA ARG A 52 67.17 -29.89 19.90
C ARG A 52 68.00 -28.71 20.45
N ALA A 53 67.68 -28.28 21.69
CA ALA A 53 68.56 -28.29 22.89
C ALA A 53 68.47 -27.04 23.79
N ALA A 54 68.67 -27.29 25.09
CA ALA A 54 68.94 -26.37 26.21
C ALA A 54 67.74 -25.52 26.69
N GLY A 55 67.42 -25.42 27.99
CA GLY A 55 68.25 -25.49 29.17
C GLY A 55 67.97 -24.21 29.98
N ALA A 56 67.43 -24.38 31.18
CA ALA A 56 66.88 -23.34 32.04
C ALA A 56 67.78 -22.12 32.30
N SER A 57 67.23 -20.91 32.18
CA SER A 57 67.44 -19.74 33.06
C SER A 57 66.98 -18.45 32.37
N ALA A 58 65.76 -17.97 32.64
CA ALA A 58 65.34 -16.58 32.40
C ALA A 58 63.88 -16.35 32.87
N ASN A 59 63.59 -16.48 34.18
CA ASN A 59 62.22 -16.37 34.69
C ASN A 59 61.96 -15.15 35.60
N ALA A 60 62.72 -14.07 35.46
CA ALA A 60 62.59 -12.89 36.33
C ALA A 60 62.31 -11.55 35.62
N SER A 61 62.38 -11.46 34.29
CA SER A 61 62.16 -10.21 33.55
C SER A 61 60.78 -10.07 32.88
N VAL A 62 59.93 -11.10 32.96
CA VAL A 62 58.62 -11.14 32.26
C VAL A 62 57.46 -10.60 33.11
N SER A 63 57.61 -10.51 34.43
CA SER A 63 56.50 -10.22 35.35
C SER A 63 56.12 -8.73 35.46
N VAL A 64 57.01 -7.80 35.09
CA VAL A 64 56.73 -6.35 35.13
C VAL A 64 56.02 -5.86 33.85
N SER A 65 56.34 -6.46 32.69
CA SER A 65 55.77 -6.08 31.38
C SER A 65 54.31 -6.54 31.21
N ALA A 66 53.94 -7.70 31.78
CA ALA A 66 52.57 -8.22 31.73
C ALA A 66 51.57 -7.35 32.53
N LYS A 67 51.99 -6.82 33.69
CA LYS A 67 51.12 -6.01 34.57
C LYS A 67 50.86 -4.60 34.00
N GLN A 68 51.82 -4.03 33.28
CA GLN A 68 51.66 -2.76 32.56
C GLN A 68 50.85 -2.92 31.26
N ARG A 69 50.97 -4.04 30.53
CA ARG A 69 50.13 -4.34 29.36
C ARG A 69 48.66 -4.57 29.76
N ALA A 70 48.40 -5.27 30.85
CA ALA A 70 47.03 -5.49 31.36
C ALA A 70 46.34 -4.18 31.79
N ARG A 71 47.07 -3.24 32.43
CA ARG A 71 46.52 -1.93 32.80
C ARG A 71 46.27 -1.01 31.59
N ARG A 72 47.10 -1.08 30.55
CA ARG A 72 46.88 -0.33 29.29
C ARG A 72 45.72 -0.91 28.48
N GLN A 73 45.59 -2.24 28.42
CA GLN A 73 44.46 -2.89 27.76
C GLN A 73 43.12 -2.63 28.48
N GLY A 74 43.09 -2.65 29.82
CA GLY A 74 41.88 -2.32 30.59
C GLY A 74 41.38 -0.89 30.39
N ARG A 75 42.30 0.10 30.30
CA ARG A 75 41.94 1.51 30.02
C ARG A 75 41.48 1.72 28.57
N ALA A 76 42.08 1.03 27.61
CA ALA A 76 41.68 1.09 26.20
C ALA A 76 40.32 0.41 25.95
N PHE A 77 39.97 -0.62 26.73
CA PHE A 77 38.67 -1.29 26.65
C PHE A 77 37.55 -0.44 27.29
N GLY A 78 37.82 0.23 28.42
CA GLY A 78 36.89 1.19 29.03
C GLY A 78 36.58 2.37 28.11
N GLN A 79 37.61 3.00 27.53
CA GLN A 79 37.41 4.12 26.59
C GLN A 79 36.67 3.73 25.30
N ARG A 80 36.83 2.49 24.81
CA ARG A 80 36.05 1.98 23.67
C ARG A 80 34.61 1.64 24.04
N GLY A 81 34.36 1.15 25.26
CA GLY A 81 33.02 0.93 25.79
C GLY A 81 32.25 2.23 25.96
N ASP A 82 32.90 3.25 26.52
CA ASP A 82 32.32 4.57 26.75
C ASP A 82 32.07 5.33 25.43
N ALA A 83 33.00 5.28 24.46
CA ALA A 83 32.81 5.87 23.14
C ALA A 83 31.75 5.12 22.29
N ALA A 84 31.62 3.79 22.46
CA ALA A 84 30.55 3.01 21.81
C ALA A 84 29.18 3.24 22.47
N ALA A 85 29.15 3.47 23.79
CA ALA A 85 27.96 3.85 24.53
C ALA A 85 27.51 5.29 24.22
N GLU A 86 28.44 6.23 24.11
CA GLU A 86 28.18 7.61 23.66
C GLU A 86 27.75 7.65 22.19
N SER A 87 28.38 6.86 21.30
CA SER A 87 27.97 6.76 19.90
C SER A 87 26.61 6.07 19.73
N SER A 88 26.27 5.10 20.58
CA SER A 88 24.95 4.45 20.58
C SER A 88 23.87 5.36 21.18
N ALA A 89 24.20 6.12 22.24
CA ALA A 89 23.31 7.12 22.84
C ALA A 89 23.09 8.34 21.93
N ALA A 90 24.11 8.77 21.17
CA ALA A 90 24.01 9.86 20.20
C ALA A 90 23.22 9.46 18.94
N ARG A 91 23.27 8.18 18.54
CA ARG A 91 22.48 7.65 17.42
C ARG A 91 21.00 7.44 17.77
N GLN A 92 20.66 7.38 19.07
CA GLN A 92 19.32 7.06 19.55
C GLN A 92 18.44 8.29 19.88
N ARG A 93 18.89 9.52 19.58
CA ARG A 93 18.10 10.75 19.81
C ARG A 93 18.18 11.76 18.66
N ARG A 94 17.76 11.34 17.46
CA ARG A 94 17.00 12.23 16.59
C ARG A 94 15.58 11.70 16.56
N MET A 95 14.79 12.07 17.57
CA MET A 95 13.34 12.03 17.40
C MET A 95 13.05 13.07 16.33
N VAL A 96 12.86 12.60 15.10
CA VAL A 96 12.36 13.43 14.01
C VAL A 96 11.05 14.01 14.51
N ASP A 97 10.92 15.33 14.50
CA ASP A 97 9.70 15.99 14.95
C ASP A 97 8.60 15.74 13.91
N VAL A 98 7.89 14.63 14.10
CA VAL A 98 6.79 14.15 13.26
C VAL A 98 5.75 15.26 13.07
N GLN A 99 5.54 16.13 14.06
CA GLN A 99 4.61 17.26 13.96
C GLN A 99 5.12 18.36 13.00
N ALA A 100 6.43 18.63 12.97
CA ALA A 100 7.03 19.59 12.05
C ALA A 100 7.01 19.09 10.60
N LEU A 101 7.26 17.79 10.37
CA LEU A 101 7.15 17.17 9.05
C LEU A 101 5.72 17.21 8.51
N ILE A 102 4.74 16.81 9.34
CA ILE A 102 3.32 16.84 8.99
C ILE A 102 2.86 18.26 8.62
N ARG A 103 3.35 19.28 9.34
CA ARG A 103 3.02 20.69 9.05
C ARG A 103 3.64 21.16 7.73
N SER A 104 4.85 20.69 7.41
CA SER A 104 5.52 21.02 6.13
C SER A 104 4.88 20.36 4.92
N GLN A 105 4.41 19.12 5.05
CA GLN A 105 3.66 18.38 4.01
C GLN A 105 2.30 19.03 3.78
N PHE A 106 1.53 19.30 4.85
CA PHE A 106 0.22 19.91 4.72
C PHE A 106 0.25 21.29 4.05
N MET A 107 1.27 22.12 4.31
CA MET A 107 1.43 23.42 3.62
C MET A 107 1.77 23.27 2.13
N ARG A 108 2.47 22.19 1.74
CA ARG A 108 2.76 21.88 0.34
C ARG A 108 1.53 21.32 -0.38
N ASP A 109 0.71 20.56 0.33
CA ASP A 109 -0.49 19.91 -0.19
C ASP A 109 -1.69 20.86 -0.28
N LEU A 110 -1.71 21.91 0.53
CA LEU A 110 -2.78 22.91 0.56
C LEU A 110 -3.18 23.44 -0.84
N PRO A 111 -2.26 23.96 -1.68
CA PRO A 111 -2.63 24.44 -3.03
C PRO A 111 -3.24 23.34 -3.91
N LEU A 112 -2.75 22.10 -3.79
CA LEU A 112 -3.31 20.96 -4.54
C LEU A 112 -4.73 20.63 -4.08
N ILE A 113 -5.00 20.69 -2.78
CA ILE A 113 -6.35 20.51 -2.23
C ILE A 113 -7.30 21.59 -2.78
N PHE A 114 -6.89 22.86 -2.79
CA PHE A 114 -7.72 23.94 -3.35
C PHE A 114 -7.98 23.75 -4.85
N VAL A 115 -6.96 23.40 -5.63
CA VAL A 115 -7.11 23.14 -7.07
C VAL A 115 -8.03 21.93 -7.32
N GLY A 116 -7.84 20.84 -6.58
CA GLY A 116 -8.69 19.65 -6.68
C GLY A 116 -10.15 19.96 -6.34
N CYS A 117 -10.40 20.69 -5.25
CA CYS A 117 -11.74 21.14 -4.87
C CYS A 117 -12.36 22.07 -5.92
N ALA A 118 -11.60 22.98 -6.52
CA ALA A 118 -12.09 23.85 -7.59
C ALA A 118 -12.48 23.06 -8.85
N ILE A 119 -11.67 22.09 -9.27
CA ILE A 119 -11.98 21.23 -10.41
C ILE A 119 -13.24 20.39 -10.13
N ALA A 120 -13.35 19.81 -8.93
CA ALA A 120 -14.53 19.03 -8.54
C ALA A 120 -15.79 19.89 -8.50
N ALA A 121 -15.73 21.07 -7.87
CA ALA A 121 -16.83 22.02 -7.82
C ALA A 121 -17.28 22.47 -9.22
N PHE A 122 -16.35 22.79 -10.11
CA PHE A 122 -16.64 23.17 -11.49
C PHE A 122 -17.41 22.06 -12.23
N ALA A 123 -16.98 20.80 -12.07
CA ALA A 123 -17.68 19.66 -12.67
C ALA A 123 -19.10 19.52 -12.11
N THR A 124 -19.26 19.65 -10.80
CA THR A 124 -20.55 19.54 -10.12
C THR A 124 -21.52 20.65 -10.57
N ASP A 125 -21.09 21.90 -10.58
CA ASP A 125 -21.96 23.03 -10.94
C ASP A 125 -22.26 23.11 -12.44
N SER A 126 -21.32 22.72 -13.30
CA SER A 126 -21.49 22.87 -14.76
C SER A 126 -22.19 21.68 -15.41
N PHE A 127 -21.99 20.47 -14.89
CA PHE A 127 -22.52 19.23 -15.50
C PHE A 127 -23.53 18.50 -14.62
N MET A 128 -23.37 18.48 -13.30
CA MET A 128 -24.16 17.58 -12.45
C MET A 128 -25.45 18.22 -11.93
N ILE A 129 -25.34 19.35 -11.21
CA ILE A 129 -26.48 20.03 -10.61
C ILE A 129 -27.53 20.45 -11.65
N PRO A 130 -27.17 21.10 -12.78
CA PRO A 130 -28.16 21.52 -13.78
C PRO A 130 -28.92 20.35 -14.43
N ASN A 131 -28.26 19.19 -14.51
CA ASN A 131 -28.82 17.97 -15.09
C ASN A 131 -29.47 17.06 -14.03
N GLY A 132 -29.63 17.51 -12.78
CA GLY A 132 -30.21 16.72 -11.70
C GLY A 132 -29.43 15.44 -11.38
N LEU A 133 -28.14 15.42 -11.67
CA LEU A 133 -27.26 14.29 -11.38
C LEU A 133 -26.75 14.43 -9.95
N ALA A 134 -27.42 13.77 -9.00
CA ALA A 134 -26.99 13.73 -7.61
C ALA A 134 -25.78 12.79 -7.45
N ALA A 135 -24.58 13.29 -7.74
CA ALA A 135 -23.34 12.57 -7.45
C ALA A 135 -23.23 12.29 -5.95
N GLY A 136 -22.80 11.09 -5.56
CA GLY A 136 -22.88 10.54 -4.20
C GLY A 136 -22.38 11.42 -3.04
N GLY A 137 -22.60 10.92 -1.82
CA GLY A 137 -22.28 11.61 -0.58
C GLY A 137 -23.14 12.81 -0.25
N LEU A 138 -22.65 13.63 0.69
CA LEU A 138 -23.41 14.75 1.22
C LEU A 138 -23.68 15.83 0.18
N THR A 139 -22.83 15.95 -0.84
CA THR A 139 -23.06 16.84 -1.97
C THR A 139 -24.31 16.41 -2.74
N GLY A 140 -24.48 15.11 -3.01
CA GLY A 140 -25.70 14.58 -3.62
C GLY A 140 -26.95 14.80 -2.78
N LEU A 141 -26.83 14.60 -1.46
CA LEU A 141 -27.91 14.95 -0.53
C LEU A 141 -28.25 16.45 -0.58
N ALA A 142 -27.24 17.32 -0.60
CA ALA A 142 -27.41 18.77 -0.72
C ALA A 142 -28.09 19.17 -2.05
N THR A 143 -27.77 18.49 -3.16
CA THR A 143 -28.43 18.69 -4.46
C THR A 143 -29.91 18.29 -4.40
N ILE A 144 -30.23 17.15 -3.79
CA ILE A 144 -31.61 16.68 -3.60
C ILE A 144 -32.41 17.67 -2.73
N THR A 145 -31.83 18.12 -1.60
CA THR A 145 -32.50 19.07 -0.70
C THR A 145 -32.66 20.45 -1.32
N SER A 146 -31.69 20.90 -2.11
CA SER A 146 -31.77 22.15 -2.88
C SER A 146 -32.93 22.11 -3.87
N GLU A 147 -33.06 21.03 -4.65
CA GLU A 147 -34.15 20.88 -5.62
C GLU A 147 -35.52 20.82 -4.93
N LEU A 148 -35.63 20.07 -3.82
CA LEU A 148 -36.88 20.02 -3.06
C LEU A 148 -37.24 21.38 -2.46
N ALA A 149 -36.26 22.14 -1.98
CA ALA A 149 -36.49 23.48 -1.46
C ALA A 149 -36.88 24.47 -2.56
N ALA A 150 -36.27 24.36 -3.75
CA ALA A 150 -36.61 25.18 -4.90
C ALA A 150 -38.08 25.00 -5.31
N ARG A 151 -38.59 23.76 -5.26
CA ARG A 151 -40.02 23.45 -5.48
C ARG A 151 -40.95 24.11 -4.45
N ASN A 152 -40.47 24.37 -3.25
CA ASN A 152 -41.19 25.06 -2.17
C ASN A 152 -40.92 26.58 -2.16
N GLY A 153 -40.23 27.13 -3.16
CA GLY A 153 -39.93 28.55 -3.28
C GLY A 153 -38.72 29.04 -2.47
N LEU A 154 -37.92 28.14 -1.91
CA LEU A 154 -36.68 28.46 -1.20
C LEU A 154 -35.46 28.16 -2.08
N SER A 155 -34.58 29.14 -2.27
CA SER A 155 -33.26 28.90 -2.87
C SER A 155 -32.25 28.62 -1.77
N LEU A 156 -31.75 27.39 -1.69
CA LEU A 156 -30.62 27.04 -0.82
C LEU A 156 -29.39 26.73 -1.68
N PRO A 157 -28.28 27.47 -1.51
CA PRO A 157 -27.02 27.16 -2.19
C PRO A 157 -26.49 25.77 -1.78
N VAL A 158 -26.03 24.99 -2.75
CA VAL A 158 -25.54 23.61 -2.53
C VAL A 158 -24.22 23.60 -1.76
N GLY A 159 -23.36 24.61 -1.95
CA GLY A 159 -22.09 24.75 -1.25
C GLY A 159 -22.25 24.93 0.25
N ILE A 160 -23.02 25.92 0.69
CA ILE A 160 -23.35 26.15 2.11
C ILE A 160 -24.00 24.90 2.73
N GLN A 161 -24.94 24.27 2.04
CA GLN A 161 -25.56 23.03 2.53
C GLN A 161 -24.52 21.94 2.76
N THR A 162 -23.63 21.73 1.80
CA THR A 162 -22.54 20.75 1.91
C THR A 162 -21.63 21.05 3.10
N ILE A 163 -21.27 22.31 3.34
CA ILE A 163 -20.44 22.73 4.48
C ILE A 163 -21.14 22.45 5.80
N VAL A 164 -22.42 22.85 5.92
CA VAL A 164 -23.19 22.68 7.17
C VAL A 164 -23.38 21.20 7.49
N MET A 165 -23.78 20.39 6.51
CA MET A 165 -23.98 18.96 6.70
C MET A 165 -22.67 18.26 7.09
N ASN A 166 -21.56 18.60 6.44
CA ASN A 166 -20.24 18.07 6.80
C ASN A 166 -19.77 18.52 8.18
N ALA A 167 -19.99 19.78 8.56
CA ALA A 167 -19.63 20.28 9.86
C ALA A 167 -20.39 19.56 10.99
N LEU A 168 -21.70 19.30 10.79
CA LEU A 168 -22.52 18.54 11.74
C LEU A 168 -22.02 17.09 11.89
N LEU A 169 -21.71 16.43 10.78
CA LEU A 169 -21.17 15.08 10.81
C LEU A 169 -19.79 15.03 11.45
N LEU A 170 -18.90 15.94 11.08
CA LEU A 170 -17.56 15.99 11.64
C LEU A 170 -17.60 16.25 13.16
N PHE A 171 -18.53 17.07 13.66
CA PHE A 171 -18.72 17.26 15.10
C PHE A 171 -19.00 15.94 15.84
N ALA A 172 -19.74 15.01 15.22
CA ALA A 172 -20.00 13.69 15.77
C ALA A 172 -18.75 12.79 15.81
N VAL A 173 -17.74 13.05 14.95
CA VAL A 173 -16.53 12.22 14.79
C VAL A 173 -15.26 12.86 15.37
N VAL A 174 -15.28 14.15 15.70
CA VAL A 174 -14.11 14.91 16.19
C VAL A 174 -13.42 14.25 17.38
N ARG A 175 -14.16 13.53 18.24
CA ARG A 175 -13.58 12.80 19.38
C ARG A 175 -12.80 11.54 18.99
N ALA A 176 -12.98 11.04 17.77
CA ALA A 176 -12.41 9.78 17.28
C ALA A 176 -11.35 9.98 16.19
N GLY A 177 -11.35 11.13 15.51
CA GLY A 177 -10.36 11.52 14.51
C GLY A 177 -9.22 12.30 15.16
N GLY A 178 -7.96 11.98 14.82
CA GLY A 178 -6.83 12.81 15.24
C GLY A 178 -6.93 14.24 14.68
N VAL A 179 -6.25 15.20 15.30
CA VAL A 179 -6.28 16.63 14.93
C VAL A 179 -5.95 16.85 13.44
N ARG A 180 -5.00 16.08 12.89
CA ARG A 180 -4.62 16.13 11.47
C ARG A 180 -5.80 15.81 10.55
N TYR A 181 -6.51 14.72 10.82
CA TYR A 181 -7.67 14.29 10.03
C TYR A 181 -8.77 15.34 10.04
N VAL A 182 -9.06 15.91 11.21
CA VAL A 182 -10.06 16.97 11.36
C VAL A 182 -9.68 18.19 10.52
N VAL A 183 -8.44 18.68 10.62
CA VAL A 183 -7.99 19.86 9.85
C VAL A 183 -8.02 19.61 8.34
N GLN A 184 -7.55 18.45 7.88
CA GLN A 184 -7.57 18.10 6.44
C GLN A 184 -9.00 17.97 5.91
N THR A 185 -9.90 17.35 6.67
CA THR A 185 -11.31 17.16 6.29
C THR A 185 -12.05 18.50 6.25
N VAL A 186 -11.88 19.35 7.29
CA VAL A 186 -12.45 20.71 7.31
C VAL A 186 -11.97 21.52 6.12
N THR A 187 -10.66 21.51 5.84
CA THR A 187 -10.10 22.26 4.72
C THR A 187 -10.72 21.79 3.40
N GLY A 188 -10.85 20.48 3.20
CA GLY A 188 -11.45 19.91 1.99
C GLY A 188 -12.91 20.28 1.79
N PHE A 189 -13.80 19.99 2.76
CA PHE A 189 -15.23 20.25 2.58
C PHE A 189 -15.57 21.75 2.57
N VAL A 190 -14.82 22.58 3.31
CA VAL A 190 -15.00 24.05 3.28
C VAL A 190 -14.55 24.59 1.93
N ALA A 191 -13.39 24.17 1.42
CA ALA A 191 -12.92 24.60 0.11
C ALA A 191 -13.86 24.15 -1.01
N LEU A 192 -14.32 22.89 -0.98
CA LEU A 192 -15.25 22.36 -1.98
C LEU A 192 -16.58 23.16 -1.96
N GLY A 193 -17.19 23.32 -0.78
CA GLY A 193 -18.44 24.09 -0.66
C GLY A 193 -18.28 25.55 -1.05
N PHE A 194 -17.16 26.17 -0.69
CA PHE A 194 -16.84 27.54 -1.11
C PHE A 194 -16.75 27.67 -2.63
N PHE A 195 -16.04 26.75 -3.31
CA PHE A 195 -15.92 26.80 -4.76
C PHE A 195 -17.23 26.48 -5.48
N MET A 196 -18.08 25.60 -4.94
CA MET A 196 -19.41 25.34 -5.50
C MET A 196 -20.28 26.60 -5.49
N ASP A 197 -20.36 27.29 -4.36
CA ASP A 197 -21.14 28.54 -4.32
C ASP A 197 -20.48 29.69 -5.09
N LEU A 198 -19.14 29.66 -5.24
CA LEU A 198 -18.41 30.65 -6.04
C LEU A 198 -18.64 30.46 -7.54
N PHE A 199 -18.72 29.21 -8.02
CA PHE A 199 -18.89 28.91 -9.44
C PHE A 199 -20.35 28.84 -9.86
N SER A 200 -21.27 28.50 -8.95
CA SER A 200 -22.71 28.44 -9.23
C SER A 200 -23.26 29.65 -10.03
N PRO A 201 -22.91 30.92 -9.73
CA PRO A 201 -23.39 32.09 -10.50
C PRO A 201 -22.80 32.21 -11.92
N PHE A 202 -21.64 31.60 -12.17
CA PHE A 202 -20.90 31.69 -13.43
C PHE A 202 -20.95 30.38 -14.23
N ALA A 203 -21.54 29.33 -13.66
CA ALA A 203 -21.65 28.03 -14.29
C ALA A 203 -22.61 28.11 -15.48
N ILE A 204 -22.05 28.02 -16.68
CA ILE A 204 -22.84 27.83 -17.89
C ILE A 204 -23.22 26.34 -17.89
N PRO A 205 -24.52 25.98 -17.90
CA PRO A 205 -24.91 24.58 -17.96
C PRO A 205 -24.41 23.98 -19.27
N LEU A 206 -23.41 23.10 -19.17
CA LEU A 206 -22.78 22.46 -20.32
C LEU A 206 -23.59 21.22 -20.68
N HIS A 207 -24.21 21.22 -21.86
CA HIS A 207 -24.96 20.09 -22.41
C HIS A 207 -26.16 19.63 -21.54
N ALA A 208 -27.00 20.59 -21.14
CA ALA A 208 -28.21 20.36 -20.32
C ALA A 208 -29.22 19.35 -20.91
N ASP A 209 -29.14 19.06 -22.21
CA ASP A 209 -30.05 18.15 -22.91
C ASP A 209 -29.48 16.74 -23.09
N ASP A 210 -28.19 16.51 -22.79
CA ASP A 210 -27.52 15.21 -22.94
C ASP A 210 -27.00 14.72 -21.58
N LEU A 211 -27.83 13.92 -20.92
CA LEU A 211 -27.52 13.30 -19.63
C LEU A 211 -26.30 12.37 -19.70
N MET A 212 -26.07 11.71 -20.84
CA MET A 212 -24.93 10.80 -21.00
C MET A 212 -23.62 11.58 -21.01
N LEU A 213 -23.56 12.66 -21.78
CA LEU A 213 -22.38 13.50 -21.88
C LEU A 213 -22.10 14.22 -20.56
N SER A 214 -23.15 14.68 -19.89
CA SER A 214 -23.07 15.29 -18.56
C SER A 214 -22.58 14.31 -17.49
N ALA A 215 -23.08 13.07 -17.49
CA ALA A 215 -22.61 12.03 -16.58
C ALA A 215 -21.15 11.64 -16.84
N LEU A 216 -20.76 11.51 -18.11
CA LEU A 216 -19.41 11.13 -18.53
C LEU A 216 -18.38 12.19 -18.11
N TRP A 217 -18.56 13.44 -18.54
CA TRP A 217 -17.61 14.52 -18.24
C TRP A 217 -17.70 15.00 -16.80
N GLY A 218 -18.91 15.06 -16.23
CA GLY A 218 -19.09 15.32 -14.81
C GLY A 218 -18.35 14.29 -13.96
N GLY A 219 -18.41 13.00 -14.32
CA GLY A 219 -17.71 11.92 -13.63
C GLY A 219 -16.20 12.00 -13.78
N ILE A 220 -15.71 12.19 -15.01
CA ILE A 220 -14.26 12.26 -15.27
C ILE A 220 -13.63 13.49 -14.59
N ILE A 221 -14.19 14.68 -14.79
CA ILE A 221 -13.61 15.93 -14.27
C ILE A 221 -13.69 15.95 -12.74
N SER A 222 -14.84 15.57 -12.17
CA SER A 222 -14.97 15.44 -10.71
C SER A 222 -14.00 14.40 -10.15
N GLY A 223 -13.81 13.27 -10.83
CA GLY A 223 -12.87 12.23 -10.43
C GLY A 223 -11.41 12.72 -10.42
N VAL A 224 -11.02 13.57 -11.37
CA VAL A 224 -9.71 14.23 -11.34
C VAL A 224 -9.60 15.15 -10.12
N GLY A 225 -10.62 15.98 -9.87
CA GLY A 225 -10.64 16.88 -8.71
C GLY A 225 -10.54 16.14 -7.38
N TYR A 226 -11.43 15.19 -7.13
CA TYR A 226 -11.42 14.35 -5.93
C TYR A 226 -10.14 13.52 -5.81
N GLY A 227 -9.64 12.96 -6.90
CA GLY A 227 -8.40 12.20 -6.92
C GLY A 227 -7.19 13.03 -6.49
N ILE A 228 -7.09 14.30 -6.90
CA ILE A 228 -6.02 15.21 -6.45
C ILE A 228 -6.13 15.46 -4.94
N VAL A 229 -7.34 15.72 -4.43
CA VAL A 229 -7.57 15.94 -2.98
C VAL A 229 -7.19 14.69 -2.18
N PHE A 230 -7.61 13.52 -2.63
CA PHE A 230 -7.34 12.25 -1.96
C PHE A 230 -5.86 11.88 -2.01
N ARG A 231 -5.14 12.21 -3.09
CA ARG A 231 -3.70 12.02 -3.19
C ARG A 231 -2.91 12.83 -2.17
N CYS A 232 -3.45 13.96 -1.71
CA CYS A 232 -2.90 14.76 -0.61
C CYS A 232 -3.28 14.23 0.79
N GLY A 233 -3.94 13.07 0.88
CA GLY A 233 -4.44 12.50 2.14
C GLY A 233 -5.56 13.33 2.79
N ALA A 234 -6.16 14.27 2.05
CA ALA A 234 -7.35 15.00 2.46
C ALA A 234 -8.59 14.31 1.92
N ASN A 235 -9.76 14.67 2.45
CA ASN A 235 -11.03 14.27 1.89
C ASN A 235 -11.95 15.49 1.82
N THR A 236 -12.99 15.42 1.00
CA THR A 236 -13.97 16.49 0.82
C THR A 236 -15.16 16.37 1.78
N GLY A 237 -15.03 15.52 2.82
CA GLY A 237 -16.16 15.12 3.65
C GLY A 237 -17.18 14.26 2.89
N GLY A 238 -18.33 13.98 3.50
CA GLY A 238 -19.39 13.20 2.85
C GLY A 238 -19.55 11.77 3.38
N SER A 239 -19.80 10.86 2.43
CA SER A 239 -19.94 9.43 2.68
C SER A 239 -18.74 8.82 3.38
N ASP A 240 -17.53 9.31 3.11
CA ASP A 240 -16.30 8.81 3.75
C ASP A 240 -16.31 9.00 5.26
N THR A 241 -16.78 10.16 5.73
CA THR A 241 -16.86 10.45 7.17
C THR A 241 -17.92 9.56 7.82
N ILE A 242 -19.07 9.41 7.18
CA ILE A 242 -20.16 8.56 7.66
C ILE A 242 -19.72 7.08 7.69
N ALA A 243 -19.07 6.61 6.63
CA ALA A 243 -18.58 5.25 6.52
C ALA A 243 -17.54 4.94 7.60
N GLN A 244 -16.66 5.89 7.92
CA GLN A 244 -15.72 5.74 9.03
C GLN A 244 -16.43 5.65 10.40
N ILE A 245 -17.52 6.40 10.62
CA ILE A 245 -18.32 6.27 11.84
C ILE A 245 -18.90 4.87 11.97
N ILE A 246 -19.50 4.38 10.87
CA ILE A 246 -20.19 3.09 10.85
C ILE A 246 -19.19 1.95 10.99
N SER A 247 -18.12 1.96 10.20
CA SER A 247 -17.05 0.94 10.22
C SER A 247 -16.26 0.91 11.53
N ARG A 248 -16.34 1.95 12.38
CA ARG A 248 -15.80 1.87 13.75
C ARG A 248 -16.73 1.17 14.73
N ARG A 249 -18.03 1.10 14.42
CA ARG A 249 -19.05 0.43 15.23
C ARG A 249 -19.43 -0.95 14.68
N THR A 250 -19.00 -1.28 13.47
CA THR A 250 -19.25 -2.56 12.79
C THR A 250 -17.95 -3.09 12.15
N SER A 251 -17.85 -4.38 11.87
CA SER A 251 -16.68 -4.96 11.18
C SER A 251 -16.73 -4.80 9.65
N LEU A 252 -17.50 -3.82 9.15
CA LEU A 252 -17.66 -3.60 7.71
C LEU A 252 -16.47 -2.83 7.15
N ALA A 253 -16.08 -3.17 5.92
CA ALA A 253 -15.07 -2.41 5.17
C ALA A 253 -15.58 -0.99 4.89
N VAL A 254 -14.70 0.01 5.08
CA VAL A 254 -15.04 1.43 4.86
C VAL A 254 -15.53 1.65 3.43
N GLY A 255 -14.81 1.15 2.42
CA GLY A 255 -15.19 1.31 1.01
C GLY A 255 -16.55 0.73 0.66
N SER A 256 -16.88 -0.47 1.16
CA SER A 256 -18.22 -1.07 0.96
C SER A 256 -19.32 -0.23 1.62
N THR A 257 -19.01 0.42 2.75
CA THR A 257 -19.94 1.28 3.46
C THR A 257 -20.16 2.60 2.71
N VAL A 258 -19.10 3.20 2.17
CA VAL A 258 -19.18 4.39 1.29
C VAL A 258 -20.09 4.09 0.10
N MET A 259 -19.82 2.98 -0.62
CA MET A 259 -20.62 2.56 -1.77
C MET A 259 -22.10 2.36 -1.41
N ALA A 260 -22.40 1.75 -0.25
CA ALA A 260 -23.78 1.55 0.18
C ALA A 260 -24.52 2.87 0.45
N ILE A 261 -23.85 3.83 1.11
CA ILE A 261 -24.41 5.17 1.37
C ILE A 261 -24.67 5.89 0.05
N ASP A 262 -23.71 5.85 -0.86
CA ASP A 262 -23.75 6.48 -2.16
C ASP A 262 -24.87 5.94 -3.05
N VAL A 263 -25.04 4.61 -3.08
CA VAL A 263 -26.17 3.96 -3.76
C VAL A 263 -27.49 4.38 -3.12
N ALA A 264 -27.58 4.44 -1.79
CA ALA A 264 -28.81 4.86 -1.12
C ALA A 264 -29.20 6.30 -1.47
N ILE A 265 -28.23 7.22 -1.54
CA ILE A 265 -28.44 8.62 -1.93
C ILE A 265 -28.87 8.70 -3.40
N CYS A 266 -28.22 7.93 -4.27
CA CYS A 266 -28.59 7.83 -5.68
C CYS A 266 -30.05 7.35 -5.85
N VAL A 267 -30.46 6.29 -5.14
CA VAL A 267 -31.86 5.83 -5.15
C VAL A 267 -32.81 6.89 -4.60
N ALA A 268 -32.42 7.62 -3.56
CA ALA A 268 -33.22 8.72 -3.01
C ALA A 268 -33.39 9.90 -3.96
N SER A 269 -32.50 10.06 -4.96
CA SER A 269 -32.61 11.12 -5.98
C SER A 269 -33.67 10.83 -7.04
N ALA A 270 -33.98 9.55 -7.30
CA ALA A 270 -34.91 9.13 -8.35
C ALA A 270 -36.33 9.73 -8.25
N PRO A 271 -36.99 9.76 -7.08
CA PRO A 271 -38.31 10.41 -6.95
C PRO A 271 -38.25 11.93 -7.05
N VAL A 272 -37.07 12.55 -6.90
CA VAL A 272 -36.91 13.99 -6.97
C VAL A 272 -36.66 14.42 -8.41
N PHE A 273 -35.66 13.87 -9.09
CA PHE A 273 -35.32 14.26 -10.46
C PHE A 273 -35.99 13.36 -11.50
N SER A 274 -35.51 12.13 -11.64
CA SER A 274 -36.14 11.04 -12.39
C SER A 274 -35.34 9.75 -12.17
N LEU A 275 -35.89 8.60 -12.55
CA LEU A 275 -35.13 7.34 -12.56
C LEU A 275 -33.94 7.40 -13.54
N GLU A 276 -34.09 8.07 -14.68
CA GLU A 276 -33.04 8.21 -15.69
C GLU A 276 -31.86 9.02 -15.14
N ASN A 277 -32.14 10.16 -14.50
CA ASN A 277 -31.11 11.00 -13.87
C ASN A 277 -30.36 10.23 -12.77
N ALA A 278 -31.05 9.41 -11.98
CA ALA A 278 -30.43 8.57 -10.96
C ALA A 278 -29.49 7.52 -11.57
N LEU A 279 -29.90 6.84 -12.65
CA LEU A 279 -29.04 5.87 -13.35
C LEU A 279 -27.78 6.54 -13.92
N TYR A 280 -27.92 7.72 -14.54
CA TYR A 280 -26.79 8.50 -15.04
C TYR A 280 -25.90 9.06 -13.93
N ALA A 281 -26.46 9.44 -12.78
CA ALA A 281 -25.68 9.81 -11.61
C ALA A 281 -24.84 8.63 -11.12
N GLY A 282 -25.43 7.42 -11.05
CA GLY A 282 -24.70 6.19 -10.74
C GLY A 282 -23.58 5.89 -11.73
N LEU A 283 -23.82 6.05 -13.04
CA LEU A 283 -22.78 5.92 -14.07
C LEU A 283 -21.64 6.92 -13.84
N SER A 284 -21.97 8.19 -13.57
CA SER A 284 -21.01 9.25 -13.29
C SER A 284 -20.12 8.92 -12.09
N MET A 285 -20.71 8.34 -11.03
CA MET A 285 -19.99 7.92 -9.83
C MET A 285 -19.02 6.76 -10.10
N VAL A 286 -19.43 5.77 -10.88
CA VAL A 286 -18.54 4.66 -11.27
C VAL A 286 -17.36 5.18 -12.08
N LEU A 287 -17.60 6.07 -13.04
CA LEU A 287 -16.55 6.69 -13.85
C LEU A 287 -15.60 7.54 -12.98
N SER A 288 -16.17 8.35 -12.06
CA SER A 288 -15.39 9.14 -11.11
C SER A 288 -14.49 8.25 -10.27
N GLY A 289 -14.99 7.12 -9.75
CA GLY A 289 -14.20 6.14 -9.00
C GLY A 289 -12.99 5.62 -9.77
N PHE A 290 -13.16 5.20 -11.03
CA PHE A 290 -12.03 4.76 -11.86
C PHE A 290 -10.97 5.86 -12.08
N VAL A 291 -11.42 7.11 -12.25
CA VAL A 291 -10.51 8.25 -12.44
C VAL A 291 -9.80 8.63 -11.13
N ILE A 292 -10.51 8.59 -10.00
CA ILE A 292 -9.93 8.80 -8.66
C ILE A 292 -8.82 7.80 -8.44
N ASP A 293 -9.07 6.50 -8.64
CA ASP A 293 -8.07 5.45 -8.48
C ASP A 293 -6.86 5.71 -9.37
N ALA A 294 -7.08 6.07 -10.63
CA ALA A 294 -6.00 6.39 -11.57
C ALA A 294 -5.14 7.59 -11.12
N VAL A 295 -5.75 8.62 -10.55
CA VAL A 295 -5.07 9.84 -10.08
C VAL A 295 -4.34 9.61 -8.76
N VAL A 296 -4.97 8.88 -7.82
CA VAL A 296 -4.42 8.56 -6.50
C VAL A 296 -3.24 7.62 -6.62
N ASP A 297 -3.39 6.53 -7.37
CA ASP A 297 -2.29 5.58 -7.65
C ASP A 297 -1.21 6.21 -8.54
N GLY A 298 -1.51 7.34 -9.19
CA GLY A 298 -0.59 8.13 -10.00
C GLY A 298 0.01 7.34 -11.17
N GLY A 299 -0.65 6.26 -11.60
CA GLY A 299 -0.11 5.30 -12.56
C GLY A 299 1.13 4.55 -12.09
N ASN A 300 1.58 4.72 -10.84
CA ASN A 300 2.77 4.06 -10.30
C ASN A 300 2.43 2.66 -9.78
N ARG A 301 1.85 1.85 -10.67
CA ARG A 301 1.68 0.42 -10.44
C ARG A 301 3.06 -0.20 -10.46
N GLN A 302 3.45 -0.79 -9.35
CA GLN A 302 4.65 -1.61 -9.28
C GLN A 302 4.32 -3.02 -9.72
N ARG A 303 5.31 -3.66 -10.32
CA ARG A 303 5.25 -5.05 -10.77
C ARG A 303 6.41 -5.78 -10.14
N ALA A 304 6.15 -6.98 -9.65
CA ALA A 304 7.22 -7.91 -9.31
C ALA A 304 7.37 -8.87 -10.48
N ALA A 305 8.61 -9.08 -10.92
CA ALA A 305 8.94 -10.17 -11.83
C ALA A 305 9.71 -11.25 -11.11
N PHE A 306 9.37 -12.48 -11.43
CA PHE A 306 10.09 -13.69 -11.07
C PHE A 306 10.61 -14.32 -12.36
N ILE A 307 11.92 -14.42 -12.49
CA ILE A 307 12.59 -14.93 -13.70
C ILE A 307 13.26 -16.24 -13.35
N VAL A 308 12.86 -17.30 -14.04
CA VAL A 308 13.49 -18.62 -13.94
C VAL A 308 14.22 -18.90 -15.24
N SER A 309 15.56 -18.93 -15.17
CA SER A 309 16.43 -19.09 -16.33
C SER A 309 17.72 -19.81 -15.90
N ASP A 310 18.34 -20.55 -16.82
CA ASP A 310 19.67 -21.10 -16.61
C ASP A 310 20.77 -20.03 -16.83
N ALA A 311 20.46 -18.91 -17.51
CA ALA A 311 21.33 -17.74 -17.73
C ALA A 311 21.04 -16.57 -16.77
N TYR A 312 20.61 -16.86 -15.54
CA TYR A 312 20.20 -15.86 -14.55
C TYR A 312 21.27 -14.80 -14.27
N ALA A 313 22.56 -15.17 -14.22
CA ALA A 313 23.66 -14.25 -13.92
C ALA A 313 23.82 -13.16 -14.99
N ASP A 314 23.67 -13.51 -16.27
CA ASP A 314 23.76 -12.56 -17.38
C ASP A 314 22.55 -11.60 -17.36
N ILE A 315 21.36 -12.13 -17.05
CA ILE A 315 20.13 -11.35 -16.89
C ILE A 315 20.29 -10.34 -15.74
N GLU A 316 20.81 -10.75 -14.59
CA GLU A 316 21.05 -9.87 -13.45
C GLU A 316 22.02 -8.74 -13.80
N GLN A 317 23.12 -9.07 -14.49
CA GLN A 317 24.09 -8.07 -14.92
C GLN A 317 23.49 -7.03 -15.86
N GLN A 318 22.63 -7.45 -16.79
CA GLN A 318 21.92 -6.52 -17.67
C GLN A 318 20.88 -5.69 -16.90
N ILE A 319 20.15 -6.28 -15.94
CA ILE A 319 19.23 -5.51 -15.09
C ILE A 319 19.98 -4.41 -14.32
N PHE A 320 21.15 -4.72 -13.76
CA PHE A 320 21.95 -3.72 -13.04
C PHE A 320 22.45 -2.59 -13.96
N SER A 321 22.86 -2.92 -15.19
CA SER A 321 23.47 -1.95 -16.11
C SER A 321 22.46 -1.13 -16.90
N GLU A 322 21.38 -1.74 -17.39
CA GLU A 322 20.39 -1.10 -18.27
C GLU A 322 19.21 -0.50 -17.50
N MET A 323 18.85 -1.06 -16.34
CA MET A 323 17.69 -0.62 -15.55
C MET A 323 18.06 0.14 -14.27
N ASP A 324 19.32 0.11 -13.83
CA ASP A 324 19.76 0.66 -12.52
C ASP A 324 18.89 0.15 -11.35
N ARG A 325 18.51 -1.13 -11.41
CA ARG A 325 17.64 -1.78 -10.41
C ARG A 325 18.36 -2.88 -9.66
N GLY A 326 18.07 -2.97 -8.36
CA GLY A 326 18.43 -4.11 -7.54
C GLY A 326 17.52 -5.31 -7.80
N CYS A 327 18.10 -6.51 -7.82
CA CYS A 327 17.38 -7.78 -7.82
C CYS A 327 17.78 -8.63 -6.61
N THR A 328 16.95 -9.63 -6.29
CA THR A 328 17.16 -10.58 -5.20
C THR A 328 17.11 -12.00 -5.77
N GLU A 329 18.14 -12.79 -5.51
CA GLU A 329 18.13 -14.22 -5.82
C GLU A 329 17.31 -15.00 -4.80
N LEU A 330 16.26 -15.69 -5.26
CA LEU A 330 15.49 -16.64 -4.48
C LEU A 330 15.91 -18.06 -4.84
N LEU A 331 16.39 -18.83 -3.86
CA LEU A 331 16.72 -20.24 -4.08
C LEU A 331 15.42 -21.07 -4.16
N ALA A 332 15.03 -21.49 -5.35
CA ALA A 332 13.92 -22.40 -5.57
C ALA A 332 14.42 -23.83 -5.80
N ARG A 333 13.52 -24.81 -5.66
CA ARG A 333 13.82 -26.21 -5.97
C ARG A 333 12.76 -26.79 -6.88
N GLY A 334 13.17 -27.34 -8.02
CA GLY A 334 12.26 -27.98 -8.95
C GLY A 334 11.58 -29.19 -8.31
N ALA A 335 10.24 -29.22 -8.30
CA ALA A 335 9.50 -30.33 -7.70
C ALA A 335 9.76 -31.66 -8.44
N TRP A 336 9.92 -31.60 -9.76
CA TRP A 336 10.21 -32.76 -10.61
C TRP A 336 11.69 -33.11 -10.65
N THR A 337 12.53 -32.14 -11.00
CA THR A 337 13.99 -32.35 -11.18
C THR A 337 14.75 -32.50 -9.87
N ARG A 338 14.17 -32.04 -8.75
CA ARG A 338 14.78 -31.99 -7.41
C ARG A 338 16.09 -31.20 -7.33
N ARG A 339 16.38 -30.38 -8.35
CA ARG A 339 17.55 -29.49 -8.42
C ARG A 339 17.19 -28.11 -7.89
N ASP A 340 18.13 -27.53 -7.17
CA ASP A 340 18.03 -26.14 -6.76
C ASP A 340 18.29 -25.25 -7.99
N ARG A 341 17.47 -24.23 -8.17
CA ARG A 341 17.56 -23.25 -9.25
C ARG A 341 17.29 -21.86 -8.69
N PRO A 342 18.16 -20.87 -8.98
CA PRO A 342 17.90 -19.49 -8.59
C PRO A 342 16.73 -18.92 -9.40
N VAL A 343 15.96 -18.07 -8.74
CA VAL A 343 14.87 -17.29 -9.34
C VAL A 343 15.15 -15.83 -9.04
N VAL A 344 15.28 -15.02 -10.09
CA VAL A 344 15.54 -13.59 -9.94
C VAL A 344 14.24 -12.89 -9.62
N LEU A 345 14.17 -12.25 -8.45
CA LEU A 345 13.07 -11.38 -8.03
C LEU A 345 13.50 -9.92 -8.17
N LEU A 346 12.71 -9.12 -8.87
CA LEU A 346 12.86 -7.66 -8.87
C LEU A 346 11.50 -6.97 -8.84
N ILE A 347 11.47 -5.78 -8.23
CA ILE A 347 10.31 -4.89 -8.24
C ILE A 347 10.64 -3.71 -9.16
N MET A 348 9.72 -3.41 -10.07
CA MET A 348 9.89 -2.42 -11.13
C MET A 348 8.57 -1.68 -11.38
N THR A 349 8.60 -0.61 -12.16
CA THR A 349 7.39 0.10 -12.62
C THR A 349 6.78 -0.61 -13.84
N VAL A 350 5.50 -0.36 -14.13
CA VAL A 350 4.86 -0.92 -15.34
C VAL A 350 5.60 -0.58 -16.64
N SER A 351 6.24 0.60 -16.73
CA SER A 351 7.00 0.98 -17.93
C SER A 351 8.29 0.17 -18.11
N GLU A 352 8.94 -0.21 -17.00
CA GLU A 352 10.18 -0.99 -16.99
C GLU A 352 9.97 -2.46 -17.44
N VAL A 353 8.73 -2.97 -17.36
CA VAL A 353 8.39 -4.35 -17.79
C VAL A 353 8.77 -4.63 -19.24
N ARG A 354 8.66 -3.63 -20.13
CA ARG A 354 9.01 -3.80 -21.54
C ARG A 354 10.51 -4.01 -21.71
N ILE A 355 11.32 -3.24 -20.99
CA ILE A 355 12.79 -3.32 -21.02
C ILE A 355 13.24 -4.68 -20.48
N LEU A 356 12.66 -5.13 -19.36
CA LEU A 356 12.97 -6.43 -18.80
C LEU A 356 12.70 -7.58 -19.77
N LYS A 357 11.56 -7.54 -20.48
CA LYS A 357 11.23 -8.56 -21.47
C LYS A 357 12.27 -8.64 -22.59
N THR A 358 12.78 -7.50 -23.04
CA THR A 358 13.85 -7.43 -24.03
C THR A 358 15.13 -8.06 -23.49
N ILE A 359 15.60 -7.63 -22.32
CA ILE A 359 16.79 -8.19 -21.65
C ILE A 359 16.70 -9.70 -21.53
N VAL A 360 15.59 -10.21 -20.97
CA VAL A 360 15.42 -11.65 -20.78
C VAL A 360 15.40 -12.39 -22.12
N SER A 361 14.71 -11.85 -23.14
CA SER A 361 14.64 -12.50 -24.45
C SER A 361 15.98 -12.53 -25.20
N GLU A 362 16.86 -11.56 -24.95
CA GLU A 362 18.20 -11.51 -25.55
C GLU A 362 19.18 -12.45 -24.86
N CYS A 363 19.06 -12.60 -23.53
CA CYS A 363 19.90 -13.52 -22.74
C CYS A 363 19.46 -14.97 -22.85
N ASP A 364 18.16 -15.24 -22.67
CA ASP A 364 17.59 -16.59 -22.64
C ASP A 364 16.14 -16.60 -23.18
N PRO A 365 15.95 -16.97 -24.46
CA PRO A 365 14.63 -17.09 -25.07
C PRO A 365 13.71 -18.13 -24.41
N ASP A 366 14.26 -19.11 -23.70
CA ASP A 366 13.51 -20.19 -23.05
C ASP A 366 13.20 -19.89 -21.57
N ALA A 367 13.57 -18.69 -21.09
CA ALA A 367 13.32 -18.26 -19.71
C ALA A 367 11.83 -18.10 -19.40
N LEU A 368 11.43 -18.52 -18.20
CA LEU A 368 10.08 -18.29 -17.67
C LEU A 368 10.06 -16.97 -16.88
N VAL A 369 9.30 -16.01 -17.37
CA VAL A 369 9.08 -14.72 -16.69
C VAL A 369 7.63 -14.64 -16.19
N MET A 370 7.46 -14.59 -14.87
CA MET A 370 6.16 -14.37 -14.22
C MET A 370 6.10 -12.94 -13.70
N ILE A 371 5.07 -12.18 -14.12
CA ILE A 371 4.87 -10.79 -13.70
C ILE A 371 3.58 -10.71 -12.88
N THR A 372 3.66 -10.18 -11.66
CA THR A 372 2.52 -9.96 -10.78
C THR A 372 2.38 -8.49 -10.42
N ASP A 373 1.14 -8.08 -10.15
CA ASP A 373 0.85 -6.78 -9.52
C ASP A 373 1.41 -6.74 -8.10
N VAL A 374 2.04 -5.61 -7.77
CA VAL A 374 2.47 -5.26 -6.41
C VAL A 374 1.64 -4.05 -6.00
N ASN A 375 0.75 -4.25 -5.03
CA ASN A 375 -0.11 -3.17 -4.53
C ASN A 375 0.71 -2.06 -3.87
N GLU A 376 1.78 -2.44 -3.16
CA GLU A 376 2.65 -1.49 -2.47
C GLU A 376 4.04 -2.10 -2.21
N ALA A 377 5.11 -1.39 -2.60
CA ALA A 377 6.46 -1.66 -2.12
C ALA A 377 7.03 -0.39 -1.46
N ILE A 378 7.60 -0.59 -0.26
CA ILE A 378 8.04 0.47 0.62
C ILE A 378 9.48 0.17 1.06
N GLY A 379 10.36 1.18 1.07
CA GLY A 379 11.76 1.05 1.44
C GLY A 379 12.74 1.41 0.32
N TYR A 380 13.99 0.93 0.43
CA TYR A 380 15.15 1.34 -0.37
C TYR A 380 14.87 1.34 -1.89
N GLY A 381 14.86 2.52 -2.52
CA GLY A 381 14.58 2.69 -3.96
C GLY A 381 13.09 2.85 -4.33
N PHE A 382 12.19 2.86 -3.35
CA PHE A 382 10.72 3.02 -3.49
C PHE A 382 10.18 4.10 -2.53
N LYS A 383 8.87 4.05 -2.18
CA LYS A 383 8.26 4.98 -1.22
C LYS A 383 8.90 4.80 0.16
N ASP A 384 9.09 5.90 0.90
CA ASP A 384 9.66 5.85 2.25
C ASP A 384 8.77 5.06 3.22
N LEU A 385 9.38 4.34 4.16
CA LEU A 385 8.70 3.58 5.23
C LEU A 385 7.83 4.43 6.17
N GLU A 386 8.00 5.75 6.14
CA GLU A 386 7.29 6.70 7.00
C GLU A 386 6.27 7.58 6.23
N ALA A 387 6.04 7.31 4.93
CA ALA A 387 5.24 8.16 4.03
C ALA A 387 3.73 8.11 4.30
#